data_AF-A0A948RH92-F1
#
_entry.id   AF-A0A948RH92-F1
#
_cell.length_a   1.000
_cell.length_b   1.000
_cell.length_c   1.000
_cell.angle_alpha   90.00
_cell.angle_beta   90.00
_cell.angle_gamma   90.00
#
_symmetry.space_group_name_H-M   'P 1'
#
loop_
_entity.id
_entity.type
_entity.pdbx_description
1 polymer ?
#
loop_
_entity_poly.entity_id
_entity_poly.type
_entity_poly.pdbx_seq_one_letter_code
_entity_poly.pdbx_strand_id
1 'polypeptide(L)'
;IRWLLENGGRVVGATGTPVTNTLAEVYTMQRFFQMERLEELEIAHFDAWAKMFALAEPGLEMTPDGAGFRMNTRFRKFVNLPELLKLWQEFADTRMIDDASGIERPDLYGKKPVKVVLPGSQELRDYVLSLAERAERVRNGSVAPEDDNMLKVTGDGRKAALDLSLVIPGPADAPMPKVDALADIVARIHHASAPTRGAQIIFCDLATPKARG
;
A
#
# COMPACT_ATOMS: atom_id res chain seq x y z
N ILE A 1 4.58 -17.27 -19.85
CA ILE A 1 4.05 -18.42 -19.08
C ILE A 1 3.28 -19.36 -20.00
N ARG A 2 2.18 -18.98 -20.64
CA ARG A 2 1.44 -19.88 -21.56
C ARG A 2 2.30 -20.53 -22.64
N TRP A 3 3.07 -19.75 -23.38
CA TRP A 3 4.01 -20.31 -24.37
C TRP A 3 4.98 -21.34 -23.76
N LEU A 4 5.46 -21.14 -22.54
CA LEU A 4 6.33 -22.12 -21.87
C LEU A 4 5.57 -23.41 -21.54
N LEU A 5 4.35 -23.29 -21.00
CA LEU A 5 3.51 -24.45 -20.65
C LEU A 5 3.11 -25.25 -21.90
N GLU A 6 2.71 -24.56 -22.98
CA GLU A 6 2.34 -25.13 -24.28
C GLU A 6 3.52 -25.86 -24.96
N ASN A 7 4.76 -25.53 -24.61
CA ASN A 7 5.98 -26.15 -25.14
C ASN A 7 6.63 -27.12 -24.11
N GLY A 8 5.87 -27.62 -23.14
CA GLY A 8 6.32 -28.65 -22.18
C GLY A 8 7.20 -28.12 -21.05
N GLY A 9 7.36 -26.80 -20.93
CA GLY A 9 8.03 -26.15 -19.81
C GLY A 9 7.19 -26.18 -18.53
N ARG A 10 7.85 -25.97 -17.38
CA ARG A 10 7.21 -25.91 -16.06
C ARG A 10 7.47 -24.56 -15.41
N VAL A 11 6.48 -24.03 -14.70
CA VAL A 11 6.58 -22.74 -14.00
C VAL A 11 6.20 -22.95 -12.54
N VAL A 12 7.03 -22.45 -11.63
CA VAL A 12 6.77 -22.44 -10.18
C VAL A 12 6.89 -21.01 -9.70
N GLY A 13 5.86 -20.52 -9.01
CA GLY A 13 5.86 -19.21 -8.36
C GLY A 13 6.11 -19.32 -6.86
N ALA A 14 6.77 -18.32 -6.28
CA ALA A 14 6.91 -18.17 -4.84
C ALA A 14 6.61 -16.73 -4.45
N THR A 15 5.79 -16.54 -3.41
CA THR A 15 5.44 -15.22 -2.87
C THR A 15 5.22 -15.32 -1.37
N GLY A 16 5.72 -14.34 -0.61
CA GLY A 16 5.42 -14.21 0.82
C GLY A 16 4.07 -13.54 1.11
N THR A 17 3.45 -12.96 0.09
CA THR A 17 2.17 -12.22 0.18
C THR A 17 1.35 -12.52 -1.07
N PRO A 18 0.55 -13.61 -1.08
CA PRO A 18 -0.18 -14.01 -2.28
C PRO A 18 -1.24 -13.00 -2.72
N VAL A 19 -1.76 -12.20 -1.76
CA VAL A 19 -2.73 -11.14 -2.01
C VAL A 19 -2.35 -9.96 -1.12
N THR A 20 -2.09 -8.81 -1.73
CA THR A 20 -1.64 -7.61 -1.00
C THR A 20 -2.77 -6.60 -0.88
N ASN A 21 -3.52 -6.32 -1.94
CA ASN A 21 -4.50 -5.22 -1.90
C ASN A 21 -5.74 -5.35 -2.79
N THR A 22 -5.79 -6.27 -3.75
CA THR A 22 -6.92 -6.32 -4.70
C THR A 22 -7.41 -7.72 -5.04
N LEU A 23 -8.72 -7.84 -5.23
CA LEU A 23 -9.39 -9.05 -5.73
C LEU A 23 -8.84 -9.45 -7.12
N ALA A 24 -8.38 -8.48 -7.90
CA ALA A 24 -7.77 -8.67 -9.21
C ALA A 24 -6.43 -9.42 -9.14
N GLU A 25 -5.67 -9.30 -8.05
CA GLU A 25 -4.43 -10.07 -7.86
C GLU A 25 -4.73 -11.58 -7.80
N VAL A 26 -5.77 -11.99 -7.08
CA VAL A 26 -6.19 -13.41 -7.00
C VAL A 26 -6.53 -13.94 -8.38
N TYR A 27 -7.39 -13.22 -9.11
CA TYR A 27 -7.76 -13.62 -10.48
C TYR A 27 -6.54 -13.67 -11.41
N THR A 28 -5.63 -12.71 -11.28
CA THR A 28 -4.40 -12.66 -12.08
C THR A 28 -3.52 -13.88 -11.83
N MET A 29 -3.36 -14.29 -10.57
CA MET A 29 -2.63 -15.51 -10.20
C MET A 29 -3.32 -16.76 -10.78
N GLN A 30 -4.63 -16.89 -10.63
CA GLN A 30 -5.39 -18.00 -11.22
C GLN A 30 -5.26 -18.04 -12.75
N ARG A 31 -5.25 -16.89 -13.43
CA ARG A 31 -4.99 -16.82 -14.88
C ARG A 31 -3.60 -17.30 -15.29
N PHE A 32 -2.59 -17.15 -14.43
CA PHE A 32 -1.24 -17.61 -14.73
C PHE A 32 -1.04 -19.11 -14.45
N PHE A 33 -1.67 -19.63 -13.40
CA PHE A 33 -1.39 -20.97 -12.87
C PHE A 33 -2.54 -21.98 -12.99
N GLN A 34 -3.75 -21.53 -13.31
CA GLN A 34 -4.98 -22.34 -13.29
C GLN A 34 -5.92 -21.98 -14.45
N MET A 35 -5.41 -21.48 -15.59
CA MET A 35 -6.26 -20.98 -16.68
C MET A 35 -7.22 -22.03 -17.25
N GLU A 36 -6.74 -23.23 -17.55
CA GLU A 36 -7.55 -24.32 -18.14
C GLU A 36 -8.76 -24.63 -17.25
N ARG A 37 -8.54 -24.67 -15.94
CA ARG A 37 -9.59 -24.89 -14.96
C ARG A 37 -10.59 -23.74 -14.88
N LEU A 38 -10.17 -22.49 -15.04
CA LEU A 38 -11.09 -21.36 -15.16
C LEU A 38 -11.95 -21.44 -16.43
N GLU A 39 -11.40 -21.99 -17.53
CA GLU A 39 -12.12 -22.23 -18.78
C GLU A 39 -13.16 -23.34 -18.62
N GLU A 40 -12.81 -24.46 -17.96
CA GLU A 40 -13.74 -25.55 -17.62
C GLU A 40 -14.94 -25.08 -16.79
N LEU A 41 -14.70 -24.13 -15.88
CA LEU A 41 -15.73 -23.56 -15.00
C LEU A 41 -16.46 -22.36 -15.61
N GLU A 42 -16.17 -22.01 -16.87
CA GLU A 42 -16.75 -20.87 -17.59
C GLU A 42 -16.55 -19.50 -16.90
N ILE A 43 -15.49 -19.37 -16.09
CA ILE A 43 -15.12 -18.15 -15.34
C ILE A 43 -13.75 -17.60 -15.76
N ALA A 44 -13.29 -17.96 -16.96
CA ALA A 44 -12.03 -17.52 -17.56
C ALA A 44 -11.93 -15.99 -17.78
N HIS A 45 -13.08 -15.30 -17.85
CA HIS A 45 -13.15 -13.85 -17.97
C HIS A 45 -13.38 -13.19 -16.62
N PHE A 46 -12.75 -12.03 -16.40
CA PHE A 46 -12.78 -11.34 -15.11
C PHE A 46 -14.19 -11.02 -14.65
N ASP A 47 -15.08 -10.58 -15.54
CA ASP A 47 -16.45 -10.24 -15.17
C ASP A 47 -17.26 -11.47 -14.70
N ALA A 48 -17.03 -12.64 -15.32
CA ALA A 48 -17.65 -13.89 -14.90
C ALA A 48 -17.10 -14.35 -13.55
N TRP A 49 -15.78 -14.30 -13.37
CA TRP A 49 -15.11 -14.59 -12.11
C TRP A 49 -15.57 -13.66 -10.98
N ALA A 50 -15.63 -12.35 -11.24
CA ALA A 50 -16.00 -11.33 -10.27
C ALA A 50 -17.46 -11.50 -9.83
N LYS A 51 -18.38 -11.87 -10.72
CA LYS A 51 -19.77 -12.20 -10.35
C LYS A 51 -19.85 -13.35 -9.35
N MET A 52 -18.92 -14.31 -9.41
CA MET A 52 -18.90 -15.47 -8.52
C MET A 52 -18.22 -15.17 -7.18
N PHE A 53 -17.18 -14.34 -7.18
CA PHE A 53 -16.29 -14.22 -6.01
C PHE A 53 -16.13 -12.81 -5.44
N ALA A 54 -16.69 -11.78 -6.09
CA ALA A 54 -16.51 -10.40 -5.68
C ALA A 54 -17.86 -9.66 -5.52
N LEU A 55 -17.96 -8.87 -4.46
CA LEU A 55 -19.06 -7.95 -4.24
C LEU A 55 -18.60 -6.51 -4.44
N ALA A 56 -19.27 -5.82 -5.36
CA ALA A 56 -19.10 -4.39 -5.57
C ALA A 56 -19.96 -3.64 -4.54
N GLU A 57 -19.31 -2.86 -3.67
CA GLU A 57 -19.99 -2.02 -2.69
C GLU A 57 -19.55 -0.56 -2.85
N PRO A 58 -20.50 0.40 -2.72
CA PRO A 58 -20.14 1.79 -2.62
C PRO A 58 -19.38 2.02 -1.31
N GLY A 59 -18.35 2.84 -1.36
CA GLY A 59 -17.74 3.30 -0.12
C GLY A 59 -17.03 4.62 -0.26
N LEU A 60 -16.88 5.25 0.89
CA LEU A 60 -16.25 6.54 1.04
C LEU A 60 -14.73 6.38 0.87
N GLU A 61 -14.15 7.12 -0.07
CA GLU A 61 -12.72 7.18 -0.34
C GLU A 61 -12.26 8.62 -0.28
N MET A 62 -11.16 8.89 0.41
CA MET A 62 -10.53 10.20 0.38
C MET A 62 -10.10 10.50 -1.05
N THR A 63 -10.40 11.69 -1.54
CA THR A 63 -9.97 12.11 -2.86
C THR A 63 -8.44 12.17 -2.91
N PRO A 64 -7.80 11.91 -4.06
CA PRO A 64 -6.33 11.85 -4.15
C PRO A 64 -5.60 13.13 -3.72
N ASP A 65 -6.31 14.26 -3.72
CA ASP A 65 -5.85 15.58 -3.29
C ASP A 65 -6.09 15.85 -1.79
N GLY A 66 -6.72 14.93 -1.07
CA GLY A 66 -6.99 15.05 0.36
C GLY A 66 -8.03 16.09 0.75
N ALA A 67 -8.70 16.70 -0.22
CA ALA A 67 -9.65 17.80 -0.03
C ALA A 67 -11.01 17.35 0.51
N GLY A 68 -11.35 16.08 0.35
CA GLY A 68 -12.66 15.56 0.74
C GLY A 68 -12.81 14.08 0.48
N PHE A 69 -14.07 13.66 0.38
CA PHE A 69 -14.42 12.26 0.18
C PHE A 69 -15.33 12.09 -1.03
N ARG A 70 -15.09 11.04 -1.81
CA ARG A 70 -15.94 10.61 -2.91
C ARG A 70 -16.48 9.21 -2.61
N MET A 71 -17.75 8.99 -2.92
CA MET A 71 -18.33 7.66 -2.93
C MET A 71 -17.95 6.96 -4.23
N ASN A 72 -17.17 5.90 -4.14
CA ASN A 72 -16.81 5.06 -5.28
C ASN A 72 -17.31 3.64 -5.06
N THR A 73 -17.88 3.04 -6.10
CA THR A 73 -18.21 1.62 -6.10
C THR A 73 -16.97 0.84 -6.54
N ARG A 74 -16.44 0.00 -5.65
CA ARG A 74 -15.32 -0.91 -5.96
C ARG A 74 -15.67 -2.32 -5.52
N PHE A 75 -15.03 -3.31 -6.12
CA PHE A 75 -15.04 -4.65 -5.56
C PHE A 75 -14.27 -4.63 -4.23
N ARG A 76 -15.00 -4.76 -3.12
CA ARG A 76 -14.47 -4.55 -1.75
C ARG A 76 -14.46 -5.81 -0.91
N LYS A 77 -15.31 -6.79 -1.22
CA LYS A 77 -15.46 -8.02 -0.43
C LYS A 77 -15.39 -9.23 -1.34
N PHE A 78 -14.77 -10.28 -0.84
CA PHE A 78 -14.95 -11.61 -1.40
C PHE A 78 -16.32 -12.16 -0.97
N VAL A 79 -16.96 -12.89 -1.88
CA VAL A 79 -18.11 -13.77 -1.60
C VAL A 79 -17.74 -15.18 -2.04
N ASN A 80 -18.45 -16.19 -1.53
CA ASN A 80 -18.14 -17.60 -1.83
C ASN A 80 -16.65 -17.96 -1.54
N LEU A 81 -16.11 -17.46 -0.42
CA LEU A 81 -14.72 -17.71 -0.02
C LEU A 81 -14.37 -19.20 0.05
N PRO A 82 -15.21 -20.10 0.60
CA PRO A 82 -14.87 -21.52 0.65
C PRO A 82 -14.60 -22.11 -0.74
N GLU A 83 -15.41 -21.75 -1.74
CA GLU A 83 -15.27 -22.19 -3.13
C GLU A 83 -14.01 -21.57 -3.77
N LEU A 84 -13.78 -20.27 -3.54
CA LEU A 84 -12.58 -19.60 -4.02
C LEU A 84 -11.30 -20.22 -3.44
N LEU A 85 -11.30 -20.54 -2.15
CA LEU A 85 -10.17 -21.17 -1.45
C LEU A 85 -9.92 -22.59 -1.96
N LYS A 86 -10.97 -23.36 -2.26
CA LYS A 86 -10.82 -24.67 -2.91
C LYS A 86 -10.12 -24.55 -4.25
N LEU A 87 -10.57 -23.62 -5.11
CA LEU A 87 -9.91 -23.37 -6.40
C LEU A 87 -8.46 -22.91 -6.20
N TRP A 88 -8.22 -21.99 -5.26
CA TRP A 88 -6.88 -21.51 -4.95
C TRP A 88 -5.92 -22.63 -4.53
N GLN A 89 -6.38 -23.55 -3.69
CA GLN A 89 -5.59 -24.68 -3.19
C GLN A 89 -5.26 -25.72 -4.26
N GLU A 90 -5.92 -25.71 -5.43
CA GLU A 90 -5.58 -26.61 -6.54
C GLU A 90 -4.19 -26.30 -7.14
N PHE A 91 -3.72 -25.05 -7.04
CA PHE A 91 -2.41 -24.65 -7.62
C PHE A 91 -1.44 -24.01 -6.61
N ALA A 92 -1.91 -23.58 -5.44
CA ALA A 92 -1.09 -22.89 -4.44
C ALA A 92 -1.12 -23.58 -3.07
N ASP A 93 0.05 -23.98 -2.58
CA ASP A 93 0.23 -24.30 -1.15
C ASP A 93 0.49 -23.00 -0.40
N THR A 94 -0.49 -22.59 0.41
CA THR A 94 -0.41 -21.36 1.21
C THR A 94 -0.17 -21.73 2.66
N ARG A 95 0.95 -21.28 3.21
CA ARG A 95 1.28 -21.42 4.64
C ARG A 95 1.11 -20.10 5.34
N MET A 96 0.11 -20.05 6.22
CA MET A 96 -0.05 -18.93 7.12
C MET A 96 0.98 -19.00 8.24
N ILE A 97 1.26 -17.85 8.83
CA ILE A 97 2.32 -17.66 9.82
C ILE A 97 2.02 -18.42 11.14
N ASP A 98 0.76 -18.50 11.51
CA ASP A 98 0.22 -19.25 12.65
C ASP A 98 0.19 -20.76 12.40
N ASP A 99 0.08 -21.17 11.14
CA ASP A 99 0.10 -22.55 10.72
C ASP A 99 1.53 -23.10 10.64
N ALA A 100 1.92 -23.79 11.71
CA ALA A 100 2.90 -24.89 11.68
C ALA A 100 4.36 -24.56 11.34
N SER A 101 4.80 -23.29 11.40
CA SER A 101 6.23 -23.00 11.20
C SER A 101 7.13 -23.48 12.36
N GLY A 102 6.56 -23.65 13.57
CA GLY A 102 7.34 -23.97 14.78
C GLY A 102 8.34 -22.88 15.18
N ILE A 103 8.31 -21.73 14.51
CA ILE A 103 9.21 -20.61 14.75
C ILE A 103 8.63 -19.81 15.91
N GLU A 104 9.33 -19.83 17.05
CA GLU A 104 9.04 -18.92 18.16
C GLU A 104 9.31 -17.47 17.72
N ARG A 105 8.36 -16.59 18.01
CA ARG A 105 8.43 -15.18 17.63
C ARG A 105 8.22 -14.31 18.86
N PRO A 106 8.99 -13.23 19.00
CA PRO A 106 8.76 -12.30 20.08
C PRO A 106 7.40 -11.62 19.92
N ASP A 107 6.67 -11.52 21.02
CA ASP A 107 5.46 -10.70 21.06
C ASP A 107 5.80 -9.23 20.84
N LEU A 108 4.93 -8.53 20.12
CA LEU A 108 5.00 -7.07 20.05
C LEU A 108 4.79 -6.49 21.46
N TYR A 109 5.55 -5.44 21.80
CA TYR A 109 5.29 -4.66 22.99
C TYR A 109 3.84 -4.15 23.01
N GLY A 110 3.07 -4.49 24.04
CA GLY A 110 1.65 -4.15 24.12
C GLY A 110 0.73 -4.89 23.14
N LYS A 111 1.21 -5.99 22.50
CA LYS A 111 0.50 -6.84 21.53
C LYS A 111 0.02 -6.13 20.25
N LYS A 112 0.36 -4.84 20.07
CA LYS A 112 -0.06 -4.03 18.93
C LYS A 112 1.04 -3.05 18.55
N PRO A 113 1.14 -2.66 17.27
CA PRO A 113 2.01 -1.56 16.86
C PRO A 113 1.66 -0.28 17.62
N VAL A 114 2.68 0.41 18.14
CA VAL A 114 2.52 1.70 18.80
C VAL A 114 2.42 2.80 17.74
N LYS A 115 1.27 3.46 17.66
CA LYS A 115 1.06 4.59 16.75
C LYS A 115 1.42 5.90 17.44
N VAL A 116 2.31 6.66 16.82
CA VAL A 116 2.66 8.02 17.25
C VAL A 116 1.86 9.00 16.39
N VAL A 117 0.99 9.77 17.01
CA VAL A 117 0.14 10.76 16.32
C VAL A 117 0.61 12.14 16.72
N LEU A 118 0.93 12.97 15.73
CA LEU A 118 1.33 14.36 15.91
C LEU A 118 0.26 15.25 15.28
N PRO A 119 -0.09 16.39 15.92
CA PRO A 119 -1.01 17.34 15.32
C PRO A 119 -0.40 17.94 14.04
N GLY A 120 -1.21 18.04 12.99
CA GLY A 120 -0.80 18.76 11.77
C GLY A 120 -0.78 20.26 12.02
N SER A 121 0.29 20.92 11.56
CA SER A 121 0.45 22.38 11.63
C SER A 121 -0.56 23.10 10.74
N GLN A 122 -0.75 24.41 10.96
CA GLN A 122 -1.65 25.19 10.13
C GLN A 122 -1.12 25.30 8.69
N GLU A 123 0.19 25.46 8.54
CA GLU A 123 0.89 25.54 7.25
C GLU A 123 0.68 24.27 6.41
N LEU A 124 0.72 23.10 7.06
CA LEU A 124 0.43 21.83 6.38
C LEU A 124 -1.02 21.78 5.88
N ARG A 125 -1.98 22.29 6.68
CA ARG A 125 -3.40 22.33 6.27
C ARG A 125 -3.60 23.26 5.09
N ASP A 126 -3.00 24.45 5.14
CA ASP A 126 -3.08 25.44 4.07
C ASP A 126 -2.45 24.90 2.78
N TYR A 127 -1.32 24.18 2.90
CA TYR A 127 -0.71 23.52 1.76
C TYR A 127 -1.61 22.44 1.16
N VAL A 128 -2.24 21.59 1.99
CA VAL A 128 -3.19 20.57 1.51
C VAL A 128 -4.39 21.23 0.80
N LEU A 129 -4.89 22.37 1.27
CA LEU A 129 -5.94 23.12 0.57
C LEU A 129 -5.45 23.60 -0.81
N SER A 130 -4.21 24.09 -0.93
CA SER A 130 -3.65 24.47 -2.24
C SER A 130 -3.51 23.28 -3.20
N LEU A 131 -3.26 22.07 -2.69
CA LEU A 131 -3.23 20.85 -3.51
C LEU A 131 -4.62 20.51 -4.05
N ALA A 132 -5.67 20.75 -3.27
CA ALA A 132 -7.06 20.60 -3.71
C ALA A 132 -7.37 21.51 -4.90
N GLU A 133 -7.00 22.77 -4.81
CA GLU A 133 -7.18 23.75 -5.90
C GLU A 133 -6.40 23.36 -7.16
N ARG A 134 -5.15 22.90 -6.99
CA ARG A 134 -4.34 22.37 -8.10
C ARG A 134 -5.02 21.17 -8.76
N ALA A 135 -5.54 20.25 -7.96
CA ALA A 135 -6.21 19.06 -8.48
C ALA A 135 -7.49 19.41 -9.27
N GLU A 136 -8.27 20.40 -8.81
CA GLU A 136 -9.42 20.91 -9.56
C GLU A 136 -9.01 21.55 -10.90
N ARG A 137 -7.95 22.36 -10.92
CA ARG A 137 -7.43 22.94 -12.17
C ARG A 137 -7.00 21.87 -13.18
N VAL A 138 -6.33 20.81 -12.71
CA VAL A 138 -5.96 19.65 -13.55
C VAL A 138 -7.20 18.93 -14.07
N ARG A 139 -8.20 18.68 -13.21
CA ARG A 139 -9.46 18.03 -13.61
C ARG A 139 -10.23 18.82 -14.67
N ASN A 140 -10.23 20.14 -14.56
CA ASN A 140 -10.94 21.04 -15.46
C ASN A 140 -10.14 21.38 -16.73
N GLY A 141 -8.96 20.77 -16.94
CA GLY A 141 -8.10 21.05 -18.09
C GLY A 141 -7.58 22.50 -18.14
N SER A 142 -7.56 23.18 -16.99
CA SER A 142 -7.14 24.59 -16.87
C SER A 142 -5.62 24.75 -16.71
N VAL A 143 -4.86 23.66 -16.82
CA VAL A 143 -3.40 23.60 -16.78
C VAL A 143 -2.92 22.48 -17.70
N ALA A 144 -1.79 22.71 -18.38
CA ALA A 144 -1.21 21.69 -19.24
C ALA A 144 -0.60 20.56 -18.38
N PRO A 145 -0.76 19.27 -18.76
CA PRO A 145 -0.24 18.13 -17.98
C PRO A 145 1.27 18.17 -17.70
N GLU A 146 2.04 18.80 -18.60
CA GLU A 146 3.47 19.06 -18.46
C GLU A 146 3.79 20.03 -17.32
N ASP A 147 2.93 21.01 -17.07
CA ASP A 147 3.08 21.99 -15.99
C ASP A 147 2.64 21.41 -14.66
N ASP A 148 1.42 20.85 -14.61
CA ASP A 148 0.88 20.20 -13.42
C ASP A 148 -0.06 19.05 -13.78
N ASN A 149 -0.05 17.99 -12.95
CA ASN A 149 -0.88 16.81 -13.16
C ASN A 149 -1.13 16.06 -11.84
N MET A 150 -2.05 15.09 -11.86
CA MET A 150 -2.42 14.37 -10.65
C MET A 150 -1.27 13.57 -10.02
N LEU A 151 -0.26 13.14 -10.79
CA LEU A 151 0.92 12.46 -10.24
C LEU A 151 1.81 13.44 -9.48
N LYS A 152 2.00 14.65 -10.01
CA LYS A 152 2.72 15.73 -9.31
C LYS A 152 1.99 16.13 -8.01
N VAL A 153 0.68 16.40 -8.09
CA VAL A 153 -0.13 16.78 -6.93
C VAL A 153 -0.08 15.73 -5.82
N THR A 154 -0.27 14.45 -6.15
CA THR A 154 -0.22 13.36 -5.16
C THR A 154 1.19 13.14 -4.61
N GLY A 155 2.22 13.30 -5.44
CA GLY A 155 3.61 13.25 -5.03
C GLY A 155 3.97 14.37 -4.04
N ASP A 156 3.53 15.58 -4.31
CA ASP A 156 3.72 16.74 -3.43
C ASP A 156 2.94 16.58 -2.11
N GLY A 157 1.73 16.04 -2.16
CA GLY A 157 0.98 15.68 -0.96
C GLY A 157 1.70 14.66 -0.08
N ARG A 158 2.31 13.62 -0.69
CA ARG A 158 3.12 12.63 0.05
C ARG A 158 4.36 13.25 0.68
N LYS A 159 5.04 14.15 -0.03
CA LYS A 159 6.19 14.89 0.50
C LYS A 159 5.79 15.77 1.67
N ALA A 160 4.77 16.61 1.51
CA ALA A 160 4.27 17.49 2.57
C ALA A 160 3.80 16.72 3.81
N ALA A 161 3.17 15.56 3.60
CA ALA A 161 2.78 14.68 4.69
C ALA A 161 3.98 14.10 5.43
N LEU A 162 5.13 13.90 4.79
CA LEU A 162 6.37 13.52 5.49
C LEU A 162 6.98 14.73 6.19
N ASP A 163 7.27 15.78 5.42
CA ASP A 163 7.81 17.04 5.89
C ASP A 163 7.52 18.17 4.89
N LEU A 164 7.08 19.34 5.38
CA LEU A 164 6.69 20.45 4.52
C LEU A 164 7.89 21.09 3.79
N SER A 165 9.11 20.96 4.33
CA SER A 165 10.33 21.48 3.71
C SER A 165 10.64 20.84 2.35
N LEU A 166 10.10 19.64 2.10
CA LEU A 166 10.26 18.90 0.84
C LEU A 166 9.48 19.51 -0.33
N VAL A 167 8.57 20.45 -0.05
CA VAL A 167 7.73 21.13 -1.05
C VAL A 167 7.76 22.64 -0.92
N ILE A 168 7.95 23.17 0.29
CA ILE A 168 8.09 24.59 0.57
C ILE A 168 9.45 24.79 1.24
N PRO A 169 10.48 25.29 0.51
CA PRO A 169 11.76 25.60 1.11
C PRO A 169 11.59 26.57 2.27
N GLY A 170 12.07 26.18 3.45
CA GLY A 170 12.07 26.98 4.66
C GLY A 170 13.49 27.26 5.16
N PRO A 171 13.62 27.94 6.30
CA PRO A 171 14.89 28.03 7.03
C PRO A 171 15.47 26.64 7.29
N ALA A 172 16.80 26.52 7.30
CA ALA A 172 17.48 25.24 7.54
C ALA A 172 17.22 24.67 8.94
N ASP A 173 16.81 25.52 9.87
CA ASP A 173 16.47 25.21 11.27
C ASP A 173 14.95 25.13 11.52
N ALA A 174 14.14 25.04 10.46
CA ALA A 174 12.71 24.85 10.61
C ALA A 174 12.40 23.56 11.40
N PRO A 175 11.49 23.60 12.39
CA PRO A 175 11.10 22.42 13.14
C PRO A 175 10.60 21.29 12.24
N MET A 176 10.97 20.04 12.53
CA MET A 176 10.55 18.86 11.79
C MET A 176 9.83 17.89 12.72
N PRO A 177 8.54 18.12 13.06
CA PRO A 177 7.89 17.46 14.20
C PRO A 177 7.95 15.93 14.18
N LYS A 178 7.86 15.32 12.98
CA LYS A 178 7.93 13.87 12.82
C LYS A 178 9.34 13.32 13.01
N VAL A 179 10.35 14.02 12.49
CA VAL A 179 11.76 13.63 12.62
C VAL A 179 12.22 13.84 14.05
N ASP A 180 11.86 14.96 14.67
CA ASP A 180 12.19 15.27 16.06
C ASP A 180 11.57 14.23 17.01
N ALA A 181 10.28 13.93 16.86
CA ALA A 181 9.62 12.90 17.65
C ALA A 181 10.21 11.50 17.41
N LEU A 182 10.60 11.18 16.17
CA LEU A 182 11.29 9.93 15.86
C LEU A 182 12.65 9.87 16.58
N ALA A 183 13.45 10.93 16.50
CA ALA A 183 14.77 11.01 17.13
C ALA A 183 14.67 10.84 18.65
N ASP A 184 13.71 11.51 19.29
CA ASP A 184 13.43 11.38 20.72
C ASP A 184 13.07 9.94 21.11
N ILE A 185 12.22 9.27 20.32
CA ILE A 185 11.82 7.89 20.57
C ILE A 185 13.00 6.94 20.40
N VAL A 186 13.78 7.10 19.33
CA VAL A 186 14.96 6.28 19.03
C VAL A 186 16.02 6.43 20.12
N ALA A 187 16.31 7.66 20.55
CA ALA A 187 17.25 7.95 21.62
C ALA A 187 16.79 7.34 22.96
N ARG A 188 15.51 7.51 23.30
CA ARG A 188 14.92 6.91 24.51
C ARG A 188 15.03 5.39 24.50
N ILE A 189 14.70 4.74 23.39
CA ILE A 189 14.80 3.26 23.25
C ILE A 189 16.27 2.82 23.29
N HIS A 190 17.18 3.57 22.66
CA HIS A 190 18.61 3.28 22.68
C HIS A 190 19.16 3.27 24.11
N HIS A 191 18.89 4.31 24.89
CA HIS A 191 19.34 4.38 26.29
C HIS A 191 18.69 3.31 27.17
N ALA A 192 17.39 3.05 26.99
CA ALA A 192 16.68 2.01 27.74
C ALA A 192 17.16 0.58 27.41
N SER A 193 17.65 0.36 26.18
CA SER A 193 18.13 -0.95 25.72
C SER A 193 19.65 -1.14 25.82
N ALA A 194 20.37 -0.20 26.44
CA ALA A 194 21.81 -0.32 26.66
C ALA A 194 22.23 -1.63 27.36
N PRO A 195 21.51 -2.16 28.36
CA PRO A 195 21.85 -3.44 29.00
C PRO A 195 21.75 -4.65 28.07
N THR A 196 20.83 -4.61 27.10
CA THR A 196 20.55 -5.71 26.16
C THR A 196 21.18 -5.51 24.79
N ARG A 197 21.81 -4.36 24.55
CA ARG A 197 22.38 -3.94 23.25
C ARG A 197 21.33 -4.03 22.13
N GLY A 198 20.15 -3.48 22.38
CA GLY A 198 19.04 -3.51 21.43
C GLY A 198 19.40 -2.90 20.07
N ALA A 199 18.95 -3.55 18.99
CA ALA A 199 19.05 -3.03 17.63
C ALA A 199 17.73 -2.35 17.23
N GLN A 200 17.82 -1.27 16.47
CA GLN A 200 16.66 -0.55 15.93
C GLN A 200 16.77 -0.49 14.40
N ILE A 201 15.66 -0.72 13.70
CA ILE A 201 15.56 -0.62 12.24
C ILE A 201 14.55 0.48 11.93
N ILE A 202 14.95 1.42 11.07
CA ILE A 202 14.13 2.57 10.66
C ILE A 202 13.89 2.48 9.15
N PHE A 203 12.62 2.57 8.74
CA PHE A 203 12.21 2.55 7.33
C PHE A 203 11.74 3.95 6.91
N CYS A 204 12.10 4.37 5.70
CA CYS A 204 11.64 5.62 5.09
C CYS A 204 11.34 5.39 3.60
N ASP A 205 10.08 5.58 3.20
CA ASP A 205 9.60 5.22 1.85
C ASP A 205 9.85 6.30 0.79
N LEU A 206 10.17 7.53 1.19
CA LEU A 206 10.20 8.71 0.30
C LEU A 206 11.62 9.13 -0.12
N ALA A 207 12.68 8.48 0.38
CA ALA A 207 14.05 8.77 -0.04
C ALA A 207 15.00 7.58 0.12
N THR A 208 15.80 7.34 -0.93
CA THR A 208 17.19 6.89 -0.76
C THR A 208 18.06 8.14 -0.98
N PRO A 209 18.99 8.48 -0.07
CA PRO A 209 19.88 9.62 -0.31
C PRO A 209 20.62 9.40 -1.63
N LYS A 210 20.43 10.32 -2.59
CA LYS A 210 21.34 10.38 -3.74
C LYS A 210 22.65 10.97 -3.22
N ALA A 211 23.79 10.50 -3.74
CA ALA A 211 25.13 10.85 -3.26
C ALA A 211 25.55 12.33 -3.41
N ARG A 212 24.59 13.27 -3.54
CA ARG A 212 24.84 14.70 -3.43
C ARG A 212 23.76 15.32 -2.54
N GLY A 213 24.21 15.69 -1.33
CA GLY A 213 23.72 16.78 -0.49
C GLY A 213 22.23 16.85 -0.26
#